data_AF-A0A538C2C5-F1
#
_entry.id   AF-A0A538C2C5-F1
#
_cell.length_a   1.000
_cell.length_b   1.000
_cell.length_c   1.000
_cell.angle_alpha   90.00
_cell.angle_beta   90.00
_cell.angle_gamma   90.00
#
_symmetry.space_group_name_H-M   'P 1'
#
loop_
_entity.id
_entity.type
_entity.pdbx_description
1 polymer ?
#
loop_
_entity_poly.entity_id
_entity_poly.type
_entity_poly.pdbx_seq_one_letter_code
_entity_poly.pdbx_strand_id
1 'polypeptide(L)'
;MSLGCLALTLFAIAPSAFASSVGGCQLQGTANFSPGLNSSTQLFSYNFSGNLSSCQSSEAGVPTSGTVEAGKTLVEQVKNSKTGATDTVTYQEPIPTGSGSCGSSTTSGSALVTWADGTHTVVSYSTTGALAAVNLSGSVAPSLTLTAVNAQEGDPTTFTIATNRFAGDSAGGLLLFQPPEPTACNTSTGATSAAISGAVSLSS
;
A
#
# COMPACT_ATOMS: atom_id res chain seq x y z
N MET A 1 47.15 48.73 1.32
CA MET A 1 47.15 47.26 1.14
C MET A 1 45.76 46.78 1.51
N SER A 2 44.99 46.38 0.50
CA SER A 2 43.58 46.00 0.61
C SER A 2 43.47 44.58 1.20
N LEU A 3 42.65 44.40 2.24
CA LEU A 3 42.31 43.09 2.80
C LEU A 3 40.83 42.83 2.53
N GLY A 4 40.56 42.11 1.45
CA GLY A 4 39.22 41.70 1.05
C GLY A 4 38.70 40.57 1.93
N CYS A 5 37.55 40.79 2.57
CA CYS A 5 36.84 39.81 3.38
C CYS A 5 36.14 38.80 2.45
N LEU A 6 36.67 37.58 2.39
CA LEU A 6 36.09 36.48 1.62
C LEU A 6 34.88 35.91 2.40
N ALA A 7 33.66 36.21 1.96
CA ALA A 7 32.45 35.63 2.53
C ALA A 7 32.27 34.20 2.02
N LEU A 8 32.42 33.23 2.92
CA LEU A 8 32.13 31.82 2.67
C LEU A 8 30.60 31.61 2.70
N THR A 9 29.96 31.49 1.54
CA THR A 9 28.54 31.14 1.44
C THR A 9 28.34 29.66 1.79
N LEU A 10 27.78 29.38 2.97
CA LEU A 10 27.26 28.06 3.34
C LEU A 10 26.09 27.72 2.40
N PHE A 11 26.26 26.75 1.51
CA PHE A 11 25.14 26.08 0.86
C PHE A 11 24.48 25.16 1.89
N ALA A 12 23.40 25.65 2.52
CA ALA A 12 22.47 24.78 3.22
C ALA A 12 21.76 23.91 2.17
N ILE A 13 22.09 22.62 2.13
CA ILE A 13 21.27 21.60 1.46
C ILE A 13 19.98 21.51 2.27
N ALA A 14 19.00 22.33 1.90
CA ALA A 14 17.63 22.16 2.38
C ALA A 14 17.16 20.76 1.95
N PRO A 15 16.50 19.99 2.83
CA PRO A 15 15.80 18.79 2.38
C PRO A 15 14.88 19.20 1.24
N SER A 16 14.90 18.45 0.15
CA SER A 16 14.00 18.63 -0.98
C SER A 16 12.58 18.67 -0.45
N ALA A 17 12.02 19.87 -0.30
CA ALA A 17 10.60 20.03 -0.10
C ALA A 17 9.96 19.46 -1.36
N PHE A 18 9.23 18.35 -1.25
CA PHE A 18 8.35 17.87 -2.30
C PHE A 18 7.24 18.90 -2.48
N ALA A 19 7.52 19.95 -3.24
CA ALA A 19 6.51 20.87 -3.74
C ALA A 19 5.89 20.22 -4.99
N SER A 20 5.07 19.20 -4.77
CA SER A 20 4.02 18.76 -5.69
C SER A 20 2.69 19.02 -4.99
N SER A 21 1.80 19.76 -5.63
CA SER A 21 0.58 20.33 -5.05
C SER A 21 -0.52 19.32 -4.68
N VAL A 22 -0.18 18.11 -4.23
CA VAL A 22 -1.16 17.07 -3.96
C VAL A 22 -0.73 16.26 -2.74
N GLY A 23 -1.72 15.96 -1.91
CA GLY A 23 -1.58 15.50 -0.55
C GLY A 23 -0.74 14.25 -0.29
N GLY A 24 -0.20 14.16 0.93
CA GLY A 24 0.53 12.99 1.41
C GLY A 24 0.00 12.50 2.75
N CYS A 25 0.01 11.19 2.94
CA CYS A 25 -0.33 10.50 4.18
C CYS A 25 0.89 9.79 4.76
N GLN A 26 0.96 9.72 6.08
CA GLN A 26 1.83 8.78 6.75
C GLN A 26 1.15 7.40 6.82
N LEU A 27 1.76 6.41 6.18
CA LEU A 27 1.39 5.01 6.26
C LEU A 27 2.14 4.35 7.43
N GLN A 28 1.41 3.64 8.28
CA GLN A 28 1.95 2.69 9.25
C GLN A 28 1.17 1.39 9.15
N GLY A 29 1.85 0.26 8.98
CA GLY A 29 1.18 -1.03 8.77
C GLY A 29 2.06 -2.23 9.02
N THR A 30 1.58 -3.39 8.60
CA THR A 30 2.31 -4.65 8.70
C THR A 30 2.05 -5.48 7.45
N ALA A 31 3.13 -5.97 6.84
CA ALA A 31 3.10 -6.96 5.79
C ALA A 31 3.37 -8.35 6.36
N ASN A 32 2.73 -9.37 5.78
CA ASN A 32 2.96 -10.78 6.06
C ASN A 32 3.31 -11.49 4.75
N PHE A 33 4.42 -12.25 4.75
CA PHE A 33 4.99 -12.91 3.58
C PHE A 33 4.87 -14.42 3.68
N SER A 34 4.59 -15.08 2.56
CA SER A 34 4.58 -16.53 2.44
C SER A 34 5.07 -16.98 1.05
N PRO A 35 6.18 -17.73 0.95
CA PRO A 35 7.13 -18.05 2.03
C PRO A 35 7.83 -16.79 2.59
N GLY A 36 8.43 -16.91 3.78
CA GLY A 36 9.18 -15.82 4.41
C GLY A 36 10.44 -15.45 3.62
N LEU A 37 10.82 -14.17 3.65
CA LEU A 37 11.94 -13.63 2.87
C LEU A 37 13.28 -13.93 3.54
N ASN A 38 14.18 -14.61 2.84
CA ASN A 38 15.54 -14.87 3.32
C ASN A 38 16.58 -14.22 2.39
N SER A 39 17.85 -14.61 2.50
CA SER A 39 18.95 -14.10 1.67
C SER A 39 18.91 -14.58 0.21
N SER A 40 18.07 -15.57 -0.11
CA SER A 40 17.89 -16.09 -1.47
C SER A 40 16.71 -15.41 -2.16
N THR A 41 16.88 -15.14 -3.45
CA THR A 41 15.76 -14.69 -4.29
C THR A 41 14.76 -15.82 -4.46
N GLN A 42 13.49 -15.54 -4.17
CA GLN A 42 12.38 -16.47 -4.36
C GLN A 42 11.10 -15.70 -4.71
N LEU A 43 10.11 -16.44 -5.21
CA LEU A 43 8.75 -15.92 -5.35
C LEU A 43 8.02 -16.00 -4.01
N PHE A 44 7.23 -14.99 -3.72
CA PHE A 44 6.40 -14.95 -2.53
C PHE A 44 5.08 -14.25 -2.80
N SER A 45 4.08 -14.65 -2.03
CA SER A 45 2.83 -13.91 -1.88
C SER A 45 2.87 -13.14 -0.57
N TYR A 46 2.12 -12.05 -0.50
CA TYR A 46 2.01 -11.30 0.74
C TYR A 46 0.64 -10.67 0.89
N ASN A 47 0.30 -10.30 2.11
CA ASN A 47 -0.81 -9.41 2.40
C ASN A 47 -0.30 -8.29 3.32
N PHE A 48 -0.98 -7.16 3.30
CA PHE A 48 -0.68 -6.11 4.27
C PHE A 48 -1.94 -5.37 4.68
N SER A 49 -1.84 -4.69 5.81
CA SER A 49 -2.83 -3.74 6.29
C SER A 49 -2.12 -2.61 7.01
N GLY A 50 -2.65 -1.40 6.92
CA GLY A 50 -2.09 -0.24 7.58
C GLY A 50 -3.06 0.92 7.71
N ASN A 51 -2.65 1.89 8.51
CA ASN A 51 -3.38 3.11 8.78
C ASN A 51 -2.71 4.26 8.04
N LEU A 52 -3.53 5.04 7.35
CA LEU A 52 -3.17 6.34 6.79
C LEU A 52 -3.54 7.42 7.80
N SER A 53 -2.55 8.21 8.18
CA SER A 53 -2.69 9.25 9.19
C SER A 53 -2.00 10.52 8.73
N SER A 54 -2.37 11.65 9.34
CA SER A 54 -1.81 12.97 9.02
C SER A 54 -1.87 13.28 7.52
N CYS A 55 -2.94 12.82 6.85
CA CYS A 55 -3.13 13.10 5.43
C CYS A 55 -3.38 14.59 5.25
N GLN A 56 -2.52 15.24 4.48
CA GLN A 56 -2.66 16.65 4.12
C GLN A 56 -3.10 16.71 2.67
N SER A 57 -3.86 17.72 2.28
CA SER A 57 -4.14 18.06 0.87
C SER A 57 -4.45 19.54 0.77
N SER A 58 -4.20 20.13 -0.39
CA SER A 58 -4.64 21.49 -0.71
C SER A 58 -6.10 21.55 -1.16
N GLU A 59 -6.75 20.40 -1.37
CA GLU A 59 -8.14 20.31 -1.79
C GLU A 59 -9.08 20.17 -0.58
N ALA A 60 -10.13 20.99 -0.56
CA ALA A 60 -11.11 20.99 0.51
C ALA A 60 -11.93 19.69 0.53
N GLY A 61 -12.20 19.18 1.73
CA GLY A 61 -13.00 17.96 1.90
C GLY A 61 -12.24 16.66 1.62
N VAL A 62 -10.91 16.71 1.49
CA VAL A 62 -10.06 15.52 1.42
C VAL A 62 -9.91 14.88 2.82
N PRO A 63 -10.13 13.56 2.96
CA PRO A 63 -9.96 12.83 4.20
C PRO A 63 -8.55 12.98 4.77
N THR A 64 -8.47 13.22 6.07
CA THR A 64 -7.19 13.37 6.78
C THR A 64 -6.65 12.02 7.30
N SER A 65 -7.39 10.94 7.08
CA SER A 65 -7.03 9.58 7.52
C SER A 65 -7.82 8.51 6.76
N GLY A 66 -7.35 7.28 6.86
CA GLY A 66 -8.01 6.10 6.29
C GLY A 66 -7.27 4.82 6.68
N THR A 67 -7.66 3.71 6.09
CA THR A 67 -6.96 2.43 6.14
C THR A 67 -6.58 2.01 4.74
N VAL A 68 -5.54 1.19 4.63
CA VAL A 68 -5.13 0.56 3.39
C VAL A 68 -4.87 -0.91 3.63
N GLU A 69 -5.31 -1.75 2.70
CA GLU A 69 -5.09 -3.19 2.76
C GLU A 69 -4.92 -3.79 1.37
N ALA A 70 -4.29 -4.96 1.33
CA ALA A 70 -4.21 -5.79 0.13
C ALA A 70 -4.08 -7.26 0.51
N GLY A 71 -4.68 -8.13 -0.31
CA GLY A 71 -4.69 -9.57 -0.11
C GLY A 71 -5.50 -10.00 1.12
N LYS A 72 -6.43 -9.17 1.60
CA LYS A 72 -7.31 -9.46 2.73
C LYS A 72 -8.65 -10.04 2.26
N THR A 73 -9.45 -10.50 3.23
CA THR A 73 -10.81 -10.95 3.01
C THR A 73 -11.79 -9.92 3.55
N LEU A 74 -12.83 -9.62 2.78
CA LEU A 74 -13.93 -8.73 3.15
C LEU A 74 -15.21 -9.54 3.28
N VAL A 75 -16.04 -9.18 4.25
CA VAL A 75 -17.33 -9.84 4.49
C VAL A 75 -18.44 -8.91 4.01
N GLU A 76 -19.25 -9.38 3.08
CA GLU A 76 -20.31 -8.60 2.46
C GLU A 76 -21.67 -9.30 2.61
N GLN A 77 -22.72 -8.50 2.71
CA GLN A 77 -24.10 -8.98 2.67
C GLN A 77 -24.61 -8.89 1.24
N VAL A 78 -24.91 -10.04 0.63
CA VAL A 78 -25.32 -10.11 -0.78
C VAL A 78 -26.69 -10.74 -0.91
N LYS A 79 -27.43 -10.33 -1.94
CA LYS A 79 -28.74 -10.92 -2.23
C LYS A 79 -28.57 -12.17 -3.09
N ASN A 80 -28.99 -13.31 -2.58
CA ASN A 80 -28.97 -14.55 -3.31
C ASN A 80 -30.01 -14.52 -4.42
N SER A 81 -29.58 -14.75 -5.65
CA SER A 81 -30.43 -14.66 -6.85
C SER A 81 -31.46 -15.80 -6.96
N LYS A 82 -31.24 -16.92 -6.25
CA LYS A 82 -32.10 -18.11 -6.29
C LYS A 82 -33.12 -18.12 -5.16
N THR A 83 -32.71 -17.78 -3.94
CA THR A 83 -33.58 -17.81 -2.76
C THR A 83 -34.19 -16.44 -2.45
N GLY A 84 -33.58 -15.35 -2.93
CA GLY A 84 -33.96 -13.98 -2.60
C GLY A 84 -33.54 -13.53 -1.20
N ALA A 85 -32.90 -14.41 -0.42
CA ALA A 85 -32.38 -14.12 0.92
C ALA A 85 -31.14 -13.23 0.88
N THR A 86 -30.77 -12.66 2.04
CA THR A 86 -29.50 -11.96 2.24
C THR A 86 -28.51 -12.92 2.89
N ASP A 87 -27.47 -13.27 2.12
CA ASP A 87 -26.42 -14.18 2.54
C ASP A 87 -25.16 -13.41 2.91
N THR A 88 -24.38 -13.96 3.85
CA THR A 88 -23.08 -13.41 4.25
C THR A 88 -21.97 -14.11 3.47
N VAL A 89 -21.37 -13.41 2.51
CA VAL A 89 -20.32 -13.95 1.66
C VAL A 89 -19.01 -13.26 1.96
N THR A 90 -17.96 -14.06 2.10
CA THR A 90 -16.58 -13.60 2.24
C THR A 90 -15.96 -13.53 0.85
N TYR A 91 -15.32 -12.41 0.55
CA TYR A 91 -14.64 -12.13 -0.71
C TYR A 91 -13.16 -11.91 -0.44
N GLN A 92 -12.31 -12.54 -1.25
CA GLN A 92 -10.86 -12.41 -1.22
C GLN A 92 -10.41 -11.36 -2.22
N GLU A 93 -9.65 -10.37 -1.75
CA GLU A 93 -8.92 -9.44 -2.61
C GLU A 93 -7.86 -10.20 -3.44
N PRO A 94 -7.50 -9.71 -4.64
CA PRO A 94 -6.36 -10.22 -5.37
C PRO A 94 -5.11 -10.27 -4.49
N ILE A 95 -4.48 -11.45 -4.38
CA ILE A 95 -3.32 -11.64 -3.51
C ILE A 95 -2.10 -11.01 -4.18
N PRO A 96 -1.47 -9.99 -3.58
CA PRO A 96 -0.23 -9.43 -4.08
C PRO A 96 0.91 -10.45 -4.13
N THR A 97 1.81 -10.28 -5.09
CA THR A 97 2.97 -11.17 -5.28
C THR A 97 4.26 -10.37 -5.44
N GLY A 98 5.38 -11.01 -5.17
CA GLY A 98 6.69 -10.42 -5.32
C GLY A 98 7.76 -11.45 -5.64
N SER A 99 8.89 -10.95 -6.10
CA SER A 99 10.11 -11.70 -6.32
C SER A 99 11.27 -10.98 -5.68
N GLY A 100 12.06 -11.70 -4.88
CA GLY A 100 13.17 -11.07 -4.17
C GLY A 100 13.69 -11.84 -2.98
N SER A 101 14.56 -11.17 -2.28
CA SER A 101 15.19 -11.55 -1.01
C SER A 101 15.00 -10.40 -0.01
N CYS A 102 15.47 -10.56 1.23
CA CYS A 102 15.54 -9.44 2.17
C CYS A 102 16.41 -8.27 1.69
N GLY A 103 17.39 -8.52 0.82
CA GLY A 103 18.31 -7.49 0.35
C GLY A 103 17.70 -6.63 -0.76
N SER A 104 16.87 -7.24 -1.61
CA SER A 104 16.19 -6.57 -2.71
C SER A 104 14.96 -7.35 -3.15
N SER A 105 13.85 -6.65 -3.37
CA SER A 105 12.61 -7.26 -3.84
C SER A 105 11.78 -6.33 -4.70
N THR A 106 11.13 -6.92 -5.69
CA THR A 106 10.09 -6.27 -6.49
C THR A 106 8.75 -6.89 -6.14
N THR A 107 7.74 -6.07 -5.88
CA THR A 107 6.38 -6.55 -5.60
C THR A 107 5.37 -5.82 -6.45
N SER A 108 4.20 -6.43 -6.66
CA SER A 108 3.08 -5.79 -7.31
C SER A 108 1.76 -6.31 -6.75
N GLY A 109 0.74 -5.47 -6.82
CA GLY A 109 -0.59 -5.81 -6.34
C GLY A 109 -1.58 -4.68 -6.55
N SER A 110 -2.77 -4.89 -6.00
CA SER A 110 -3.80 -3.87 -5.88
C SER A 110 -4.16 -3.73 -4.41
N ALA A 111 -4.21 -2.48 -3.93
CA ALA A 111 -4.57 -2.15 -2.57
C ALA A 111 -5.90 -1.40 -2.56
N LEU A 112 -6.74 -1.71 -1.58
CA LEU A 112 -7.94 -0.96 -1.27
C LEU A 112 -7.61 0.05 -0.18
N VAL A 113 -7.84 1.32 -0.47
CA VAL A 113 -7.85 2.38 0.54
C VAL A 113 -9.31 2.67 0.91
N THR A 114 -9.61 2.62 2.19
CA THR A 114 -10.90 3.05 2.75
C THR A 114 -10.67 4.28 3.60
N TRP A 115 -11.20 5.40 3.14
CA TRP A 115 -11.03 6.69 3.80
C TRP A 115 -12.00 6.84 4.98
N ALA A 116 -11.67 7.73 5.92
CA ALA A 116 -12.49 7.97 7.10
C ALA A 116 -13.88 8.54 6.81
N ASP A 117 -14.10 9.11 5.63
CA ASP A 117 -15.41 9.57 5.15
C ASP A 117 -16.24 8.46 4.48
N GLY A 118 -15.72 7.22 4.43
CA GLY A 118 -16.37 6.07 3.79
C GLY A 118 -16.13 5.96 2.28
N THR A 119 -15.35 6.86 1.69
CA THR A 119 -14.95 6.74 0.27
C THR A 119 -13.84 5.71 0.08
N HIS A 120 -13.70 5.20 -1.14
CA HIS A 120 -12.75 4.17 -1.52
C HIS A 120 -11.86 4.62 -2.68
N THR A 121 -10.59 4.25 -2.59
CA THR A 121 -9.61 4.41 -3.67
C THR A 121 -8.88 3.09 -3.87
N VAL A 122 -8.94 2.55 -5.08
CA VAL A 122 -8.19 1.35 -5.44
C VAL A 122 -6.88 1.77 -6.08
N VAL A 123 -5.76 1.33 -5.53
CA VAL A 123 -4.42 1.64 -6.05
C VAL A 123 -3.81 0.37 -6.61
N SER A 124 -3.53 0.37 -7.90
CA SER A 124 -2.64 -0.63 -8.51
C SER A 124 -1.21 -0.15 -8.36
N TYR A 125 -0.36 -0.94 -7.74
CA TYR A 125 0.99 -0.52 -7.40
C TYR A 125 2.04 -1.58 -7.75
N SER A 126 3.24 -1.10 -7.93
CA SER A 126 4.48 -1.85 -7.97
C SER A 126 5.43 -1.23 -6.95
N THR A 127 6.20 -2.06 -6.28
CA THR A 127 7.27 -1.59 -5.42
C THR A 127 8.60 -2.18 -5.83
N THR A 128 9.66 -1.40 -5.67
CA THR A 128 11.03 -1.91 -5.78
C THR A 128 11.78 -1.45 -4.54
N GLY A 129 12.35 -2.39 -3.81
CA GLY A 129 13.09 -2.09 -2.59
C GLY A 129 14.44 -2.75 -2.53
N ALA A 130 15.36 -2.09 -1.81
CA ALA A 130 16.64 -2.63 -1.40
C ALA A 130 17.01 -2.11 -0.01
N LEU A 131 17.55 -2.98 0.85
CA LEU A 131 18.10 -2.59 2.16
C LEU A 131 17.12 -1.75 3.03
N ALA A 132 15.91 -2.28 3.25
CA ALA A 132 14.81 -1.68 4.02
C ALA A 132 14.06 -0.49 3.39
N ALA A 133 14.58 0.14 2.34
CA ALA A 133 13.85 1.20 1.62
C ALA A 133 13.12 0.62 0.41
N VAL A 134 11.85 0.99 0.25
CA VAL A 134 10.94 0.50 -0.79
C VAL A 134 10.31 1.70 -1.48
N ASN A 135 10.61 1.85 -2.77
CA ASN A 135 9.94 2.83 -3.62
C ASN A 135 8.62 2.24 -4.10
N LEU A 136 7.52 2.93 -3.83
CA LEU A 136 6.18 2.61 -4.30
C LEU A 136 5.85 3.51 -5.49
N SER A 137 5.37 2.89 -6.56
CA SER A 137 4.86 3.56 -7.76
C SER A 137 3.59 2.87 -8.23
N GLY A 138 2.56 3.63 -8.57
CA GLY A 138 1.29 3.08 -8.96
C GLY A 138 0.35 4.10 -9.57
N SER A 139 -0.87 3.66 -9.81
CA SER A 139 -1.97 4.50 -10.26
C SER A 139 -3.28 4.07 -9.62
N VAL A 140 -4.20 5.02 -9.51
CA VAL A 140 -5.55 4.74 -9.04
C VAL A 140 -6.32 4.03 -10.14
N ALA A 141 -6.68 2.77 -9.86
CA ALA A 141 -7.50 1.95 -10.72
C ALA A 141 -8.98 2.33 -10.57
N PRO A 142 -9.82 2.09 -11.59
CA PRO A 142 -11.26 2.42 -11.52
C PRO A 142 -12.02 1.54 -10.52
N SER A 143 -11.57 0.31 -10.29
CA SER A 143 -12.19 -0.63 -9.35
C SER A 143 -11.26 -1.78 -8.98
N LEU A 144 -11.64 -2.50 -7.93
CA LEU A 144 -11.06 -3.75 -7.48
C LEU A 144 -12.12 -4.84 -7.57
N THR A 145 -11.78 -5.96 -8.20
CA THR A 145 -12.65 -7.14 -8.24
C THR A 145 -12.15 -8.17 -7.24
N LEU A 146 -13.02 -8.59 -6.35
CA LEU A 146 -12.80 -9.58 -5.32
C LEU A 146 -13.52 -10.87 -5.71
N THR A 147 -12.99 -12.01 -5.25
CA THR A 147 -13.52 -13.34 -5.58
C THR A 147 -14.10 -14.00 -4.34
N ALA A 148 -15.32 -14.54 -4.42
CA ALA A 148 -15.96 -15.19 -3.28
C ALA A 148 -15.19 -16.45 -2.86
N VAL A 149 -15.06 -16.67 -1.54
CA VAL A 149 -14.41 -17.88 -0.99
C VAL A 149 -15.41 -18.92 -0.47
N ASN A 150 -16.62 -18.49 -0.12
CA ASN A 150 -17.66 -19.34 0.48
C ASN A 150 -19.05 -19.12 -0.14
N ALA A 151 -19.09 -18.66 -1.40
CA ALA A 151 -20.34 -18.46 -2.12
C ALA A 151 -21.14 -19.78 -2.22
N GLN A 152 -22.44 -19.68 -1.96
CA GLN A 152 -23.40 -20.74 -2.21
C GLN A 152 -24.00 -20.60 -3.61
N GLU A 153 -24.77 -21.61 -4.03
CA GLU A 153 -25.48 -21.53 -5.31
C GLU A 153 -26.46 -20.34 -5.29
N GLY A 154 -26.33 -19.45 -6.27
CA GLY A 154 -27.15 -18.24 -6.38
C GLY A 154 -26.49 -16.99 -5.81
N ASP A 155 -25.38 -17.12 -5.06
CA ASP A 155 -24.60 -15.98 -4.59
C ASP A 155 -23.71 -15.40 -5.72
N PRO A 156 -23.43 -14.09 -5.70
CA PRO A 156 -22.42 -13.50 -6.56
C PRO A 156 -21.05 -14.10 -6.26
N THR A 157 -20.40 -14.67 -7.28
CA THR A 157 -19.04 -15.22 -7.17
C THR A 157 -17.96 -14.15 -7.16
N THR A 158 -18.32 -12.92 -7.53
CA THR A 158 -17.43 -11.75 -7.48
C THR A 158 -18.13 -10.57 -6.81
N PHE A 159 -17.31 -9.70 -6.21
CA PHE A 159 -17.74 -8.42 -5.67
C PHE A 159 -16.80 -7.34 -6.19
N THR A 160 -17.33 -6.20 -6.61
CA THR A 160 -16.52 -5.12 -7.19
C THR A 160 -16.62 -3.88 -6.35
N ILE A 161 -15.49 -3.41 -5.85
CA ILE A 161 -15.38 -2.13 -5.15
C ILE A 161 -14.92 -1.09 -6.16
N ALA A 162 -15.77 -0.09 -6.41
CA ALA A 162 -15.43 1.00 -7.30
C ALA A 162 -14.61 2.07 -6.57
N THR A 163 -13.63 2.61 -7.26
CA THR A 163 -13.00 3.87 -6.84
C THR A 163 -14.01 4.99 -7.00
N ASN A 164 -14.35 5.64 -5.90
CA ASN A 164 -15.22 6.81 -5.90
C ASN A 164 -14.45 8.09 -5.49
N ARG A 165 -13.13 7.98 -5.27
CA ARG A 165 -12.26 9.10 -4.95
C ARG A 165 -10.87 8.98 -5.58
N PHE A 166 -10.33 10.11 -6.04
CA PHE A 166 -8.99 10.23 -6.66
C PHE A 166 -8.81 9.40 -7.94
N ALA A 167 -9.90 9.11 -8.65
CA ALA A 167 -9.87 8.33 -9.89
C ALA A 167 -9.01 9.04 -10.95
N GLY A 168 -8.01 8.33 -11.49
CA GLY A 168 -7.08 8.86 -12.48
C GLY A 168 -5.74 9.35 -11.91
N ASP A 169 -5.63 9.51 -10.58
CA ASP A 169 -4.40 9.95 -9.94
C ASP A 169 -3.30 8.87 -10.03
N SER A 170 -2.05 9.31 -10.00
CA SER A 170 -0.88 8.46 -9.77
C SER A 170 -0.61 8.31 -8.28
N ALA A 171 -0.07 7.17 -7.87
CA ALA A 171 0.33 6.91 -6.50
C ALA A 171 1.85 6.78 -6.41
N GLY A 172 2.43 7.37 -5.36
CA GLY A 172 3.86 7.32 -5.08
C GLY A 172 4.12 7.18 -3.59
N GLY A 173 5.30 6.69 -3.23
CA GLY A 173 5.70 6.67 -1.83
C GLY A 173 7.10 6.13 -1.60
N LEU A 174 7.64 6.48 -0.43
CA LEU A 174 8.86 5.88 0.07
C LEU A 174 8.52 5.18 1.39
N LEU A 175 8.60 3.87 1.38
CA LEU A 175 8.25 3.01 2.51
C LEU A 175 9.50 2.37 3.09
N LEU A 176 9.49 2.20 4.41
CA LEU A 176 10.46 1.43 5.16
C LEU A 176 9.81 0.12 5.58
N PHE A 177 10.49 -0.98 5.28
CA PHE A 177 10.11 -2.31 5.71
C PHE A 177 11.08 -2.79 6.78
N GLN A 178 10.57 -3.00 8.00
CA GLN A 178 11.38 -3.41 9.14
C GLN A 178 10.90 -4.77 9.65
N PRO A 179 11.65 -5.85 9.42
CA PRO A 179 11.41 -7.13 10.09
C PRO A 179 11.46 -6.94 11.61
N PRO A 180 10.64 -7.68 12.39
CA PRO A 180 10.68 -7.61 13.85
C PRO A 180 12.04 -8.06 14.41
N GLU A 181 12.70 -9.00 13.72
CA GLU A 181 14.03 -9.50 14.07
C GLU A 181 15.04 -9.18 12.96
N PRO A 182 16.09 -8.40 13.23
CA PRO A 182 17.05 -7.96 12.20
C PRO A 182 17.82 -9.13 11.57
N THR A 183 17.89 -10.27 12.25
CA THR A 183 18.54 -11.48 11.74
C THR A 183 17.59 -12.46 11.04
N ALA A 184 16.28 -12.18 10.99
CA ALA A 184 15.29 -13.10 10.39
C ALA A 184 15.66 -13.47 8.93
N CYS A 185 16.22 -12.51 8.21
CA CYS A 185 16.70 -12.65 6.84
C CYS A 185 17.83 -13.67 6.64
N ASN A 186 18.56 -14.00 7.71
CA ASN A 186 19.67 -14.95 7.67
C ASN A 186 19.25 -16.38 8.07
N THR A 187 17.95 -16.58 8.36
CA THR A 187 17.41 -17.89 8.71
C THR A 187 16.80 -18.57 7.50
N SER A 188 16.71 -19.91 7.53
CA SER A 188 16.04 -20.68 6.47
C SER A 188 14.55 -20.32 6.34
N THR A 189 13.89 -19.93 7.43
CA THR A 189 12.48 -19.52 7.46
C THR A 189 12.28 -18.11 6.88
N GLY A 190 13.27 -17.23 7.02
CA GLY A 190 13.19 -15.84 6.56
C GLY A 190 12.27 -14.96 7.42
N ALA A 191 12.20 -13.68 7.07
CA ALA A 191 11.24 -12.73 7.62
C ALA A 191 9.83 -13.02 7.05
N THR A 192 8.93 -13.47 7.91
CA THR A 192 7.51 -13.73 7.56
C THR A 192 6.62 -12.51 7.80
N SER A 193 7.11 -11.49 8.49
CA SER A 193 6.42 -10.22 8.68
C SER A 193 7.40 -9.06 8.69
N ALA A 194 6.90 -7.88 8.34
CA ALA A 194 7.63 -6.63 8.48
C ALA A 194 6.66 -5.48 8.78
N ALA A 195 7.06 -4.60 9.69
CA ALA A 195 6.39 -3.32 9.86
C ALA A 195 6.62 -2.46 8.62
N ILE A 196 5.57 -1.77 8.18
CA ILE A 196 5.60 -0.80 7.08
C ILE A 196 5.50 0.58 7.70
N SER A 197 6.40 1.49 7.36
CA SER A 197 6.27 2.89 7.74
C SER A 197 6.80 3.80 6.65
N GLY A 198 6.06 4.82 6.25
CA GLY A 198 6.57 5.78 5.27
C GLY A 198 5.54 6.80 4.81
N ALA A 199 5.97 7.67 3.92
CA ALA A 199 5.09 8.64 3.29
C ALA A 199 4.55 8.07 1.98
N VAL A 200 3.25 8.20 1.77
CA VAL A 200 2.57 7.90 0.51
C VAL A 200 1.83 9.14 0.03
N SER A 201 1.74 9.32 -1.27
CA SER A 201 1.10 10.47 -1.89
C SER A 201 0.30 10.04 -3.12
N LEU A 202 -0.74 10.80 -3.40
CA LEU A 202 -1.45 10.75 -4.68
C LEU A 202 -1.14 12.04 -5.45
N SER A 203 -1.09 11.97 -6.78
CA SER A 203 -0.82 13.11 -7.65
C SER A 203 -1.54 12.95 -8.99
N SER A 204 -2.31 13.95 -9.42
CA SER A 204 -2.94 14.01 -10.73
C SER A 204 -1.99 14.45 -11.85
#